data_AF-A0A496VFG5-F1
#
_entry.id   AF-A0A496VFG5-F1
#
_cell.length_a   1.000
_cell.length_b   1.000
_cell.length_c   1.000
_cell.angle_alpha   90.00
_cell.angle_beta   90.00
_cell.angle_gamma   90.00
#
_symmetry.space_group_name_H-M   'P 1'
#
loop_
_entity.id
_entity.type
_entity.pdbx_description
1 polymer ?
#
loop_
_entity_poly.entity_id
_entity_poly.type
_entity_poly.pdbx_seq_one_letter_code
_entity_poly.pdbx_strand_id
1 'polypeptide(L)'
;MVNFYYEALKEQGQSADELHKQVSESLNLFGRYLHTAISALKNKEVKCQWEPVSGYQYQLKPKSRIYQWQLWTEIRIQGDEPGWFWITKDLDDEQPPGLDFQPDVEETIRIGKGVHAQKIPCSAEQLQRLGSRWRLFLGTEVEAKQINWSGYRLEIEPVQAVPREPQTLRFKGEEIAFSIVNTQPLQLKVRAELHKGDRVQINDNDYAIQIVRAFDKKQLPSKLFQYAEGRYWTCNQPTLDLELCEIQDITSEYLSTLTPEKLTGENWDIKSYQDWQTTSQSIRWTLDNRINQTIKLKDERLPELTFDLTITEPDKKWIQLLEDTEENDEDNVQSTLEHFFSDNISILDANENKQPYKIIGANY
;
A
#
# COMPACT_ATOMS: atom_id res chain seq x y z
N MET A 1 43.40 44.49 72.52
CA MET A 1 44.09 43.50 73.38
C MET A 1 45.16 42.87 72.50
N VAL A 2 46.41 43.30 72.63
CA VAL A 2 47.50 42.94 71.70
C VAL A 2 47.90 41.49 71.96
N ASN A 3 47.93 40.66 70.92
CA ASN A 3 48.14 39.23 71.03
C ASN A 3 49.60 38.92 71.44
N PHE A 4 49.75 38.18 72.55
CA PHE A 4 51.02 37.88 73.24
C PHE A 4 52.11 37.32 72.32
N TYR A 5 51.72 36.60 71.26
CA TYR A 5 52.67 36.04 70.30
C TYR A 5 53.36 37.10 69.42
N TYR A 6 52.66 38.18 69.06
CA TYR A 6 53.26 39.27 68.28
C TYR A 6 54.13 40.21 69.13
N GLU A 7 53.81 40.33 70.43
CA GLU A 7 54.65 40.99 71.43
C GLU A 7 56.00 40.29 71.61
N ALA A 8 56.03 38.95 71.54
CA ALA A 8 57.24 38.15 71.69
C ALA A 8 58.12 38.12 70.42
N LEU A 9 57.53 38.37 69.24
CA LEU A 9 58.19 38.28 67.94
C LEU A 9 58.62 39.64 67.36
N LYS A 10 58.34 40.75 68.05
CA LYS A 10 58.71 42.10 67.58
C LYS A 10 60.23 42.31 67.60
N GLU A 11 60.79 42.84 66.52
CA GLU A 11 62.19 43.26 66.45
C GLU A 11 62.37 44.72 66.96
N GLN A 12 63.61 45.15 67.23
CA GLN A 12 63.87 46.51 67.72
C GLN A 12 63.40 47.56 66.71
N GLY A 13 62.41 48.35 67.11
CA GLY A 13 61.84 49.44 66.32
C GLY A 13 60.48 49.14 65.67
N GLN A 14 59.91 47.94 65.86
CA GLN A 14 58.59 47.56 65.33
C GLN A 14 57.56 47.39 66.46
N SER A 15 56.32 47.85 66.24
CA SER A 15 55.22 47.61 67.20
C SER A 15 54.54 46.26 66.92
N ALA A 16 54.06 45.59 67.97
CA ALA A 16 53.36 44.31 67.84
C ALA A 16 52.05 44.42 67.04
N ASP A 17 51.39 45.59 67.08
CA ASP A 17 50.20 45.88 66.29
C ASP A 17 50.53 46.01 64.79
N GLU A 18 51.67 46.60 64.42
CA GLU A 18 52.14 46.63 63.03
C GLU A 18 52.45 45.23 62.51
N LEU A 19 53.12 44.40 63.32
CA LEU A 19 53.42 43.01 62.95
C LEU A 19 52.13 42.19 62.76
N HIS A 20 51.16 42.36 63.65
CA HIS A 20 49.85 41.72 63.52
C HIS A 20 49.12 42.16 62.26
N LYS A 21 49.16 43.46 61.95
CA LYS A 21 48.54 44.02 60.73
C LYS A 21 49.18 43.45 59.47
N GLN A 22 50.51 43.37 59.41
CA GLN A 22 51.24 42.80 58.27
C GLN A 22 50.95 41.32 58.06
N VAL A 23 50.92 40.53 59.13
CA VAL A 23 50.58 39.09 59.06
C VAL A 23 49.11 38.91 58.64
N SER A 24 48.19 39.70 59.20
CA SER A 24 46.78 39.65 58.83
C SER A 24 46.56 40.07 57.37
N GLU A 25 47.25 41.10 56.87
CA GLU A 25 47.19 41.52 55.47
C GLU A 25 47.73 40.42 54.54
N SER A 26 48.83 39.78 54.93
CA SER A 26 49.43 38.67 54.18
C SER A 26 48.53 37.45 54.13
N LEU A 27 47.96 37.02 55.26
CA LEU A 27 47.02 35.89 55.31
C LEU A 27 45.71 36.19 54.58
N ASN A 28 45.24 37.44 54.61
CA ASN A 28 44.07 37.86 53.83
C ASN A 28 44.31 37.79 52.32
N LEU A 29 45.54 38.01 51.83
CA LEU A 29 45.90 37.79 50.43
C LEU A 29 45.76 36.31 50.05
N PHE A 30 46.23 35.37 50.89
CA PHE A 30 46.02 33.94 50.67
C PHE A 30 44.55 33.54 50.72
N GLY A 31 43.79 34.08 51.68
CA GLY A 31 42.35 33.86 51.78
C GLY A 31 41.60 34.34 50.53
N ARG A 32 41.94 35.53 50.03
CA ARG A 32 41.39 36.06 48.77
C ARG A 32 41.74 35.18 47.59
N TYR A 33 43.01 34.76 47.47
CA TYR A 33 43.44 33.85 46.40
C TYR A 33 42.66 32.54 46.41
N LEU A 34 42.55 31.89 47.58
CA LEU A 34 41.79 30.64 47.72
C LEU A 34 40.32 30.84 47.38
N HIS A 35 39.71 31.95 47.81
CA HIS A 35 38.32 32.23 47.51
C HIS A 35 38.09 32.49 46.01
N THR A 36 38.98 33.26 45.37
CA THR A 36 38.97 33.47 43.92
C THR A 36 39.20 32.18 43.15
N ALA A 37 40.12 31.32 43.60
CA ALA A 37 40.37 30.02 42.97
C ALA A 37 39.16 29.08 43.10
N ILE A 38 38.53 29.01 44.27
CA ILE A 38 37.30 28.22 44.49
C ILE A 38 36.16 28.77 43.64
N SER A 39 35.99 30.10 43.57
CA SER A 39 34.96 30.73 42.74
C SER A 39 35.20 30.46 41.24
N ALA A 40 36.46 30.56 40.78
CA ALA A 40 36.84 30.24 39.42
C ALA A 40 36.68 28.76 39.06
N LEU A 41 36.73 27.85 40.04
CA LEU A 41 36.47 26.42 39.86
C LEU A 41 34.96 26.12 39.87
N LYS A 42 34.18 26.78 40.72
CA LYS A 42 32.71 26.68 40.73
C LYS A 42 32.09 27.16 39.42
N ASN A 43 32.61 28.25 38.84
CA ASN A 43 32.20 28.72 37.52
C ASN A 43 32.64 27.81 36.37
N LYS A 44 33.35 26.71 36.65
CA LYS A 44 33.75 25.68 35.68
C LYS A 44 33.01 24.35 35.91
N GLU A 45 32.03 24.31 36.80
CA GLU A 45 31.17 23.14 36.96
C GLU A 45 30.25 23.05 35.74
N VAL A 46 30.41 21.98 34.95
CA VAL A 46 29.55 21.71 33.81
C VAL A 46 28.35 20.90 34.27
N LYS A 47 27.16 21.48 34.15
CA LYS A 47 25.90 20.76 34.27
C LYS A 47 25.52 20.19 32.92
N CYS A 48 25.03 18.97 32.92
CA CYS A 48 24.61 18.28 31.71
C CYS A 48 23.41 17.40 32.00
N GLN A 49 22.56 17.26 30.99
CA GLN A 49 21.43 16.33 31.02
C GLN A 49 21.79 15.07 30.24
N TRP A 50 21.32 13.92 30.72
CA TRP A 50 21.62 12.61 30.16
C TRP A 50 20.38 12.04 29.48
N GLU A 51 20.46 11.76 28.19
CA GLU A 51 19.40 11.05 27.47
C GLU A 51 19.93 9.73 26.88
N PRO A 52 19.16 8.63 26.92
CA PRO A 52 19.55 7.42 26.22
C PRO A 52 19.56 7.67 24.72
N VAL A 53 20.68 7.40 24.03
CA VAL A 53 20.66 7.36 22.56
C VAL A 53 19.95 6.09 22.16
N SER A 54 18.78 6.30 21.57
CA SER A 54 17.85 5.28 21.10
C SER A 54 18.45 4.39 20.00
N GLY A 55 17.87 3.23 19.68
CA GLY A 55 16.50 2.85 19.96
C GLY A 55 16.27 1.36 19.94
N TYR A 56 15.18 0.98 20.62
CA TYR A 56 14.65 -0.37 20.57
C TYR A 56 14.24 -0.66 19.13
N GLN A 57 14.76 -1.74 18.57
CA GLN A 57 14.36 -2.19 17.24
C GLN A 57 13.19 -3.14 17.39
N TYR A 58 12.11 -2.83 16.69
CA TYR A 58 10.92 -3.65 16.66
C TYR A 58 10.83 -4.32 15.31
N GLN A 59 10.45 -5.59 15.32
CA GLN A 59 10.18 -6.35 14.12
C GLN A 59 8.83 -7.05 14.24
N LEU A 60 7.93 -6.78 13.29
CA LEU A 60 6.69 -7.51 13.12
C LEU A 60 6.86 -8.55 12.02
N LYS A 61 6.63 -9.81 12.37
CA LYS A 61 6.54 -10.91 11.41
C LYS A 61 5.08 -11.38 11.33
N PRO A 62 4.46 -11.44 10.15
CA PRO A 62 3.13 -12.00 10.01
C PRO A 62 3.19 -13.51 10.33
N LYS A 63 2.24 -14.00 11.11
CA LYS A 63 2.12 -15.44 11.45
C LYS A 63 1.66 -16.29 10.27
N SER A 64 0.97 -15.65 9.34
CA SER A 64 0.38 -16.29 8.18
C SER A 64 0.76 -15.52 6.91
N ARG A 65 0.84 -16.24 5.80
CA ARG A 65 1.03 -15.63 4.47
C ARG A 65 -0.28 -15.05 3.97
N ILE A 66 -0.19 -14.07 3.08
CA ILE A 66 -1.35 -13.41 2.49
C ILE A 66 -1.44 -13.83 1.04
N TYR A 67 -2.60 -14.37 0.67
CA TYR A 67 -2.86 -14.89 -0.65
C TYR A 67 -3.93 -14.05 -1.35
N GLN A 68 -3.63 -13.69 -2.59
CA GLN A 68 -4.60 -13.10 -3.51
C GLN A 68 -5.26 -14.18 -4.34
N TRP A 69 -6.58 -14.18 -4.32
CA TRP A 69 -7.44 -14.99 -5.16
C TRP A 69 -7.92 -14.13 -6.31
N GLN A 70 -7.55 -14.54 -7.51
CA GLN A 70 -8.02 -13.94 -8.75
C GLN A 70 -8.96 -14.92 -9.43
N LEU A 71 -10.24 -14.55 -9.54
CA LEU A 71 -11.22 -15.38 -10.21
C LEU A 71 -11.12 -15.26 -11.74
N TRP A 72 -11.39 -16.37 -12.40
CA TRP A 72 -11.53 -16.47 -13.84
C TRP A 72 -12.96 -16.93 -14.18
N THR A 73 -13.48 -16.42 -15.29
CA THR A 73 -14.77 -16.85 -15.85
C THR A 73 -14.55 -17.37 -17.26
N GLU A 74 -15.08 -18.54 -17.57
CA GLU A 74 -15.18 -19.03 -18.94
C GLU A 74 -16.47 -18.54 -19.56
N ILE A 75 -16.33 -17.79 -20.65
CA ILE A 75 -17.42 -17.19 -21.39
C ILE A 75 -17.40 -17.67 -22.84
N ARG A 76 -18.58 -17.71 -23.43
CA ARG A 76 -18.77 -17.84 -24.87
C ARG A 76 -19.22 -16.49 -25.38
N ILE A 77 -18.51 -15.98 -26.37
CA ILE A 77 -18.90 -14.75 -27.04
C ILE A 77 -20.09 -15.06 -27.93
N GLN A 78 -21.19 -14.35 -27.69
CA GLN A 78 -22.35 -14.40 -28.56
C GLN A 78 -22.08 -13.47 -29.73
N GLY A 79 -21.58 -14.04 -30.81
CA GLY A 79 -21.64 -13.43 -32.13
C GLY A 79 -22.49 -14.30 -33.01
N ASP A 80 -23.33 -13.65 -33.78
CA ASP A 80 -24.00 -14.37 -34.83
C ASP A 80 -23.10 -14.43 -36.05
N GLU A 81 -23.22 -15.55 -36.73
CA GLU A 81 -22.30 -16.00 -37.77
C GLU A 81 -22.19 -14.94 -38.89
N PRO A 82 -21.03 -14.83 -39.55
CA PRO A 82 -20.86 -13.91 -40.66
C PRO A 82 -21.89 -14.18 -41.77
N GLY A 83 -22.52 -13.12 -42.28
CA GLY A 83 -23.58 -13.18 -43.29
C GLY A 83 -25.01 -13.12 -42.74
N TRP A 84 -25.17 -13.08 -41.42
CA TRP A 84 -26.44 -12.71 -40.77
C TRP A 84 -26.57 -11.20 -40.62
N PHE A 85 -27.81 -10.71 -40.71
CA PHE A 85 -28.19 -9.32 -40.53
C PHE A 85 -29.37 -9.22 -39.57
N TRP A 86 -29.33 -8.25 -38.66
CA TRP A 86 -30.48 -7.89 -37.84
C TRP A 86 -31.45 -7.06 -38.67
N ILE A 87 -32.74 -7.38 -38.58
CA ILE A 87 -33.80 -6.49 -39.09
C ILE A 87 -34.09 -5.47 -37.99
N THR A 88 -33.66 -4.22 -38.21
CA THR A 88 -33.74 -3.16 -37.20
C THR A 88 -35.07 -2.45 -37.23
N LYS A 89 -35.62 -2.23 -38.43
CA LYS A 89 -36.79 -1.38 -38.64
C LYS A 89 -37.53 -1.81 -39.92
N ASP A 90 -38.85 -1.86 -39.84
CA ASP A 90 -39.71 -1.73 -41.02
C ASP A 90 -39.80 -0.24 -41.35
N LEU A 91 -39.40 0.13 -42.56
CA LEU A 91 -39.36 1.52 -43.01
C LEU A 91 -40.74 2.08 -43.32
N ASP A 92 -41.75 1.23 -43.53
CA ASP A 92 -43.12 1.68 -43.80
C ASP A 92 -43.87 1.99 -42.49
N ASP A 93 -43.68 1.16 -41.45
CA ASP A 93 -44.30 1.35 -40.12
C ASP A 93 -43.40 2.09 -39.11
N GLU A 94 -42.17 2.37 -39.52
CA GLU A 94 -41.12 2.97 -38.69
C GLU A 94 -40.82 2.25 -37.35
N GLN A 95 -41.15 0.97 -37.22
CA GLN A 95 -40.94 0.17 -36.02
C GLN A 95 -40.26 -1.15 -36.34
N PRO A 96 -39.56 -1.79 -35.38
CA PRO A 96 -39.05 -3.15 -35.57
C PRO A 96 -40.21 -4.11 -35.84
N PRO A 97 -40.05 -5.09 -36.74
CA PRO A 97 -41.12 -6.03 -37.06
C PRO A 97 -41.62 -6.80 -35.83
N GLY A 98 -42.94 -6.89 -35.70
CA GLY A 98 -43.63 -7.49 -34.57
C GLY A 98 -43.67 -9.02 -34.56
N LEU A 99 -44.57 -9.56 -33.74
CA LEU A 99 -44.90 -11.00 -33.67
C LEU A 99 -45.62 -11.52 -34.92
N ASP A 100 -46.28 -10.61 -35.61
CA ASP A 100 -47.07 -10.77 -36.83
C ASP A 100 -46.24 -10.67 -38.11
N PHE A 101 -44.93 -10.40 -38.00
CA PHE A 101 -44.02 -10.41 -39.14
C PHE A 101 -43.95 -11.81 -39.76
N GLN A 102 -44.55 -11.96 -40.94
CA GLN A 102 -44.67 -13.22 -41.69
C GLN A 102 -44.33 -12.98 -43.17
N PRO A 103 -43.06 -12.72 -43.50
CA PRO A 103 -42.65 -12.60 -44.88
C PRO A 103 -42.80 -13.95 -45.61
N ASP A 104 -43.22 -13.90 -46.86
CA ASP A 104 -43.21 -15.07 -47.74
C ASP A 104 -41.76 -15.49 -48.04
N VAL A 105 -41.34 -16.60 -47.44
CA VAL A 105 -39.97 -17.13 -47.57
C VAL A 105 -39.65 -17.65 -48.97
N GLU A 106 -40.67 -17.95 -49.79
CA GLU A 106 -40.49 -18.36 -51.18
C GLU A 106 -40.22 -17.16 -52.10
N GLU A 107 -40.51 -15.93 -51.65
CA GLU A 107 -40.16 -14.72 -52.39
C GLU A 107 -38.69 -14.34 -52.24
N THR A 108 -38.07 -13.94 -53.36
CA THR A 108 -36.68 -13.47 -53.37
C THR A 108 -36.55 -12.10 -52.71
N ILE A 109 -35.57 -11.97 -51.83
CA ILE A 109 -35.17 -10.70 -51.22
C ILE A 109 -34.49 -9.85 -52.29
N ARG A 110 -34.87 -8.57 -52.37
CA ARG A 110 -34.35 -7.61 -53.35
C ARG A 110 -33.54 -6.51 -52.69
N ILE A 111 -32.31 -6.34 -53.14
CA ILE A 111 -31.39 -5.28 -52.72
C ILE A 111 -31.17 -4.32 -53.88
N GLY A 112 -31.38 -3.02 -53.65
CA GLY A 112 -31.26 -1.98 -54.67
C GLY A 112 -32.48 -1.85 -55.60
N LYS A 113 -32.34 -1.09 -56.69
CA LYS A 113 -33.42 -0.79 -57.65
C LYS A 113 -32.98 -1.05 -59.10
N GLY A 114 -33.93 -1.42 -59.96
CA GLY A 114 -33.71 -1.54 -61.41
C GLY A 114 -33.01 -2.83 -61.84
N VAL A 115 -32.35 -2.79 -62.99
CA VAL A 115 -31.72 -3.97 -63.65
C VAL A 115 -30.54 -4.52 -62.85
N HIS A 116 -29.91 -3.69 -62.01
CA HIS A 116 -28.79 -4.06 -61.14
C HIS A 116 -29.23 -4.52 -59.75
N ALA A 117 -30.53 -4.71 -59.51
CA ALA A 117 -31.01 -5.20 -58.23
C ALA A 117 -30.54 -6.64 -57.98
N GLN A 118 -29.84 -6.85 -56.86
CA GLN A 118 -29.43 -8.17 -56.42
C GLN A 118 -30.66 -8.91 -55.87
N LYS A 119 -30.85 -10.16 -56.29
CA LYS A 119 -31.93 -11.03 -55.83
C LYS A 119 -31.32 -12.19 -55.06
N ILE A 120 -31.71 -12.33 -53.80
CA ILE A 120 -31.22 -13.37 -52.90
C ILE A 120 -32.40 -14.30 -52.61
N PRO A 121 -32.32 -15.59 -52.96
CA PRO A 121 -33.31 -16.56 -52.52
C PRO A 121 -33.18 -16.75 -51.00
N CYS A 122 -34.31 -16.82 -50.30
CA CYS A 122 -34.37 -17.10 -48.88
C CYS A 122 -35.00 -18.48 -48.66
N SER A 123 -34.70 -19.08 -47.52
CA SER A 123 -35.34 -20.30 -47.04
C SER A 123 -35.78 -20.09 -45.59
N ALA A 124 -36.69 -20.94 -45.10
CA ALA A 124 -37.21 -20.83 -43.73
C ALA A 124 -36.11 -20.92 -42.65
N GLU A 125 -35.00 -21.61 -42.92
CA GLU A 125 -33.87 -21.75 -41.97
C GLU A 125 -33.03 -20.46 -41.86
N GLN A 126 -33.10 -19.60 -42.88
CA GLN A 126 -32.34 -18.35 -43.00
C GLN A 126 -33.05 -17.16 -42.35
N LEU A 127 -34.31 -17.31 -41.91
CA LEU A 127 -35.02 -16.33 -41.08
C LEU A 127 -35.17 -16.89 -39.67
N GLN A 128 -34.64 -16.19 -38.69
CA GLN A 128 -34.70 -16.64 -37.31
C GLN A 128 -35.11 -15.51 -36.37
N ARG A 129 -35.87 -15.88 -35.34
CA ARG A 129 -36.25 -14.96 -34.28
C ARG A 129 -35.46 -15.26 -33.02
N LEU A 130 -34.78 -14.25 -32.50
CA LEU A 130 -34.05 -14.31 -31.24
C LEU A 130 -34.63 -13.26 -30.29
N GLY A 131 -35.45 -13.73 -29.33
CA GLY A 131 -36.16 -12.86 -28.39
C GLY A 131 -37.17 -11.96 -29.10
N SER A 132 -36.94 -10.65 -29.04
CA SER A 132 -37.79 -9.62 -29.66
C SER A 132 -37.33 -9.17 -31.05
N ARG A 133 -36.23 -9.72 -31.57
CA ARG A 133 -35.65 -9.31 -32.86
C ARG A 133 -35.63 -10.44 -33.87
N TRP A 134 -35.73 -10.07 -35.14
CA TRP A 134 -35.59 -10.96 -36.28
C TRP A 134 -34.20 -10.78 -36.89
N ARG A 135 -33.57 -11.90 -37.26
CA ARG A 135 -32.33 -11.93 -38.04
C ARG A 135 -32.52 -12.74 -39.31
N LEU A 136 -31.76 -12.36 -40.32
CA LEU A 136 -31.86 -12.89 -41.67
C LEU A 136 -30.47 -13.15 -42.24
N PHE A 137 -30.26 -14.34 -42.80
CA PHE A 137 -29.02 -14.67 -43.49
C PHE A 137 -29.07 -14.23 -44.95
N LEU A 138 -28.18 -13.31 -45.31
CA LEU A 138 -28.05 -12.77 -46.68
C LEU A 138 -26.73 -13.16 -47.36
N GLY A 139 -25.84 -13.86 -46.64
CA GLY A 139 -24.50 -14.20 -47.11
C GLY A 139 -23.46 -13.12 -46.79
N THR A 140 -22.19 -13.46 -46.98
CA THR A 140 -21.04 -12.67 -46.50
C THR A 140 -20.65 -11.48 -47.38
N GLU A 141 -21.18 -11.40 -48.60
CA GLU A 141 -20.80 -10.38 -49.60
C GLU A 141 -21.84 -9.26 -49.74
N VAL A 142 -22.73 -9.10 -48.76
CA VAL A 142 -23.81 -8.11 -48.79
C VAL A 142 -23.41 -6.86 -48.02
N GLU A 143 -23.29 -5.73 -48.72
CA GLU A 143 -23.02 -4.40 -48.16
C GLU A 143 -24.27 -3.50 -48.18
N ALA A 144 -25.44 -4.07 -47.94
CA ALA A 144 -26.71 -3.36 -47.96
C ALA A 144 -27.15 -2.95 -46.56
N LYS A 145 -27.76 -1.76 -46.46
CA LYS A 145 -28.46 -1.28 -45.26
C LYS A 145 -29.97 -1.49 -45.33
N GLN A 146 -30.49 -1.81 -46.52
CA GLN A 146 -31.92 -1.93 -46.77
C GLN A 146 -32.21 -3.06 -47.75
N ILE A 147 -33.29 -3.79 -47.49
CA ILE A 147 -33.80 -4.86 -48.35
C ILE A 147 -35.31 -4.68 -48.56
N ASN A 148 -35.81 -5.20 -49.67
CA ASN A 148 -37.25 -5.33 -49.88
C ASN A 148 -37.59 -6.83 -49.95
N TRP A 149 -38.56 -7.27 -49.16
CA TRP A 149 -38.92 -8.68 -49.08
C TRP A 149 -40.41 -8.84 -48.78
N SER A 150 -41.14 -9.57 -49.63
CA SER A 150 -42.56 -9.89 -49.42
C SER A 150 -43.44 -8.66 -49.16
N GLY A 151 -43.14 -7.55 -49.85
CA GLY A 151 -43.81 -6.26 -49.68
C GLY A 151 -43.22 -5.34 -48.61
N TYR A 152 -42.44 -5.86 -47.66
CA TYR A 152 -41.80 -5.09 -46.60
C TYR A 152 -40.55 -4.36 -47.09
N ARG A 153 -40.31 -3.16 -46.55
CA ARG A 153 -39.08 -2.40 -46.77
C ARG A 153 -38.29 -2.35 -45.48
N LEU A 154 -37.28 -3.18 -45.36
CA LEU A 154 -36.62 -3.46 -44.09
C LEU A 154 -35.24 -2.80 -44.05
N GLU A 155 -34.94 -2.13 -42.95
CA GLU A 155 -33.59 -1.73 -42.59
C GLU A 155 -32.87 -2.90 -41.93
N ILE A 156 -31.63 -3.11 -42.36
CA ILE A 156 -30.79 -4.20 -41.89
C ILE A 156 -29.43 -3.70 -41.45
N GLU A 157 -28.89 -4.32 -40.41
CA GLU A 157 -27.52 -4.11 -39.95
C GLU A 157 -26.79 -5.45 -39.87
N PRO A 158 -25.55 -5.53 -40.37
CA PRO A 158 -24.77 -6.76 -40.29
C PRO A 158 -24.61 -7.15 -38.82
N VAL A 159 -24.82 -8.43 -38.51
CA VAL A 159 -24.45 -8.90 -37.18
C VAL A 159 -22.93 -8.88 -37.10
N GLN A 160 -22.40 -8.19 -36.08
CA GLN A 160 -20.96 -8.06 -35.91
C GLN A 160 -20.31 -9.44 -35.82
N ALA A 161 -19.45 -9.75 -36.79
CA ALA A 161 -18.70 -11.00 -36.79
C ALA A 161 -17.80 -11.02 -35.56
N VAL A 162 -17.81 -12.13 -34.83
CA VAL A 162 -16.88 -12.34 -33.72
C VAL A 162 -15.50 -12.64 -34.29
N PRO A 163 -14.46 -11.92 -33.88
CA PRO A 163 -13.10 -12.17 -34.34
C PRO A 163 -12.65 -13.56 -33.88
N ARG A 164 -12.01 -14.32 -34.77
CA ARG A 164 -11.45 -15.64 -34.43
C ARG A 164 -10.27 -15.56 -33.46
N GLU A 165 -9.52 -14.47 -33.58
CA GLU A 165 -8.34 -14.16 -32.79
C GLU A 165 -8.50 -12.74 -32.20
N PRO A 166 -9.19 -12.61 -31.06
CA PRO A 166 -9.26 -11.34 -30.34
C PRO A 166 -7.85 -10.89 -29.94
N GLN A 167 -7.52 -9.62 -30.16
CA GLN A 167 -6.23 -9.05 -29.75
C GLN A 167 -6.34 -8.39 -28.38
N THR A 168 -7.46 -7.68 -28.16
CA THR A 168 -7.76 -7.01 -26.89
C THR A 168 -9.12 -7.44 -26.40
N LEU A 169 -9.25 -7.54 -25.07
CA LEU A 169 -10.52 -7.75 -24.40
C LEU A 169 -10.63 -6.71 -23.29
N ARG A 170 -11.73 -5.95 -23.28
CA ARG A 170 -12.02 -4.96 -22.25
C ARG A 170 -13.36 -5.25 -21.57
N PHE A 171 -13.42 -4.96 -20.28
CA PHE A 171 -14.64 -5.01 -19.49
C PHE A 171 -14.69 -3.77 -18.61
N LYS A 172 -15.83 -3.06 -18.63
CA LYS A 172 -16.02 -1.78 -17.92
C LYS A 172 -14.92 -0.74 -18.22
N GLY A 173 -14.36 -0.77 -19.42
CA GLY A 173 -13.30 0.15 -19.88
C GLY A 173 -11.86 -0.28 -19.53
N GLU A 174 -11.67 -1.32 -18.73
CA GLU A 174 -10.34 -1.85 -18.39
C GLU A 174 -9.97 -3.03 -19.29
N GLU A 175 -8.71 -3.11 -19.70
CA GLU A 175 -8.18 -4.27 -20.41
C GLU A 175 -7.96 -5.43 -19.45
N ILE A 176 -8.51 -6.59 -19.81
CA ILE A 176 -8.47 -7.79 -18.98
C ILE A 176 -7.74 -8.92 -19.69
N ALA A 177 -6.95 -9.67 -18.92
CA ALA A 177 -6.26 -10.83 -19.45
C ALA A 177 -7.26 -11.93 -19.83
N PHE A 178 -7.00 -12.61 -20.95
CA PHE A 178 -7.80 -13.75 -21.39
C PHE A 178 -6.94 -14.79 -22.09
N SER A 179 -7.49 -16.00 -22.22
CA SER A 179 -6.96 -17.08 -23.05
C SER A 179 -8.08 -17.69 -23.87
N ILE A 180 -7.75 -18.15 -25.08
CA ILE A 180 -8.72 -18.76 -25.99
C ILE A 180 -8.87 -20.24 -25.62
N VAL A 181 -10.09 -20.65 -25.30
CA VAL A 181 -10.45 -22.05 -25.00
C VAL A 181 -10.96 -22.75 -26.26
N ASN A 182 -11.72 -22.04 -27.09
CA ASN A 182 -12.19 -22.51 -28.39
C ASN A 182 -12.32 -21.31 -29.35
N THR A 183 -12.06 -21.51 -30.64
CA THR A 183 -12.17 -20.46 -31.66
C THR A 183 -13.53 -20.46 -32.37
N GLN A 184 -14.26 -21.59 -32.38
CA GLN A 184 -15.58 -21.72 -33.01
C GLN A 184 -16.50 -22.68 -32.24
N PRO A 185 -17.55 -22.18 -31.57
CA PRO A 185 -17.79 -20.77 -31.22
C PRO A 185 -16.67 -20.22 -30.33
N LEU A 186 -16.38 -18.91 -30.41
CA LEU A 186 -15.33 -18.29 -29.61
C LEU A 186 -15.65 -18.42 -28.11
N GLN A 187 -14.82 -19.16 -27.41
CA GLN A 187 -14.87 -19.32 -25.96
C GLN A 187 -13.57 -18.82 -25.36
N LEU A 188 -13.68 -17.96 -24.36
CA LEU A 188 -12.56 -17.30 -23.71
C LEU A 188 -12.60 -17.63 -22.22
N LYS A 189 -11.43 -17.90 -21.65
CA LYS A 189 -11.21 -17.90 -20.21
C LYS A 189 -10.67 -16.53 -19.83
N VAL A 190 -11.42 -15.78 -19.05
CA VAL A 190 -11.22 -14.35 -18.82
C VAL A 190 -10.91 -14.09 -17.35
N ARG A 191 -9.90 -13.25 -17.07
CA ARG A 191 -9.45 -12.87 -15.72
C ARG A 191 -10.35 -11.79 -15.11
N ALA A 192 -11.64 -12.08 -15.03
CA ALA A 192 -12.65 -11.22 -14.44
C ALA A 192 -13.81 -12.06 -13.90
N GLU A 193 -14.50 -11.52 -12.90
CA GLU A 193 -15.78 -12.05 -12.47
C GLU A 193 -16.88 -11.44 -13.35
N LEU A 194 -17.50 -12.28 -14.17
CA LEU A 194 -18.54 -11.86 -15.11
C LEU A 194 -19.89 -12.46 -14.72
N HIS A 195 -20.95 -11.70 -14.95
CA HIS A 195 -22.32 -12.04 -14.62
C HIS A 195 -23.18 -12.16 -15.89
N LYS A 196 -24.32 -12.86 -15.75
CA LYS A 196 -25.26 -13.02 -16.86
C LYS A 196 -25.82 -11.66 -17.25
N GLY A 197 -25.68 -11.29 -18.52
CA GLY A 197 -26.12 -10.01 -19.06
C GLY A 197 -24.98 -8.99 -19.24
N ASP A 198 -23.79 -9.30 -18.74
CA ASP A 198 -22.60 -8.49 -19.01
C ASP A 198 -22.24 -8.49 -20.50
N ARG A 199 -21.54 -7.44 -20.93
CA ARG A 199 -20.99 -7.29 -22.27
C ARG A 199 -19.49 -7.09 -22.17
N VAL A 200 -18.77 -7.57 -23.17
CA VAL A 200 -17.31 -7.39 -23.27
C VAL A 200 -16.96 -6.72 -24.58
N GLN A 201 -15.92 -5.90 -24.54
CA GLN A 201 -15.40 -5.21 -25.71
C GLN A 201 -14.24 -6.01 -26.29
N ILE A 202 -14.34 -6.39 -27.55
CA ILE A 202 -13.26 -7.06 -28.29
C ILE A 202 -12.91 -6.18 -29.48
N ASN A 203 -11.64 -5.76 -29.57
CA ASN A 203 -11.17 -4.86 -30.63
C ASN A 203 -12.11 -3.65 -30.84
N ASP A 204 -12.49 -3.01 -29.73
CA ASP A 204 -13.42 -1.85 -29.65
C ASP A 204 -14.89 -2.12 -30.05
N ASN A 205 -15.31 -3.37 -30.24
CA ASN A 205 -16.70 -3.76 -30.50
C ASN A 205 -17.34 -4.46 -29.29
N ASP A 206 -18.60 -4.14 -28.99
CA ASP A 206 -19.34 -4.67 -27.83
C ASP A 206 -20.07 -5.98 -28.16
N TYR A 207 -19.69 -7.07 -27.51
CA TYR A 207 -20.34 -8.37 -27.66
C TYR A 207 -21.10 -8.79 -26.40
N ALA A 208 -22.24 -9.45 -26.61
CA ALA A 208 -22.94 -10.13 -25.54
C ALA A 208 -22.21 -11.44 -25.18
N ILE A 209 -22.33 -11.86 -23.92
CA ILE A 209 -21.65 -13.06 -23.44
C ILE A 209 -22.64 -14.08 -22.88
N GLN A 210 -22.28 -15.35 -23.02
CA GLN A 210 -22.89 -16.44 -22.30
C GLN A 210 -21.85 -17.03 -21.33
N ILE A 211 -22.17 -17.09 -20.03
CA ILE A 211 -21.30 -17.76 -19.07
C ILE A 211 -21.35 -19.26 -19.33
N VAL A 212 -20.20 -19.86 -19.57
CA VAL A 212 -20.03 -21.31 -19.74
C VAL A 212 -19.74 -21.92 -18.37
N ARG A 213 -18.73 -21.39 -17.67
CA ARG A 213 -18.37 -21.78 -16.31
C ARG A 213 -17.89 -20.55 -15.54
N ALA A 214 -18.26 -20.48 -14.26
CA ALA A 214 -17.77 -19.47 -13.34
C ALA A 214 -17.25 -20.16 -12.08
N PHE A 215 -16.34 -19.50 -11.37
CA PHE A 215 -15.85 -20.00 -10.10
C PHE A 215 -16.99 -20.14 -9.08
N ASP A 216 -17.09 -21.28 -8.42
CA ASP A 216 -18.07 -21.49 -7.34
C ASP A 216 -17.61 -20.79 -6.06
N LYS A 217 -18.23 -19.66 -5.74
CA LYS A 217 -17.92 -18.86 -4.54
C LYS A 217 -18.03 -19.64 -3.22
N LYS A 218 -18.75 -20.77 -3.17
CA LYS A 218 -18.79 -21.63 -1.98
C LYS A 218 -17.43 -22.25 -1.65
N GLN A 219 -16.52 -22.29 -2.63
CA GLN A 219 -15.16 -22.79 -2.46
C GLN A 219 -14.20 -21.71 -1.94
N LEU A 220 -14.63 -20.44 -1.89
CA LEU A 220 -13.86 -19.41 -1.21
C LEU A 220 -13.82 -19.69 0.30
N PRO A 221 -12.68 -19.42 0.98
CA PRO A 221 -12.61 -19.42 2.44
C PRO A 221 -13.72 -18.60 3.09
N SER A 222 -14.10 -18.94 4.33
CA SER A 222 -15.15 -18.20 5.04
C SER A 222 -14.75 -16.78 5.45
N LYS A 223 -13.44 -16.51 5.57
CA LYS A 223 -12.90 -15.20 5.94
C LYS A 223 -12.02 -14.66 4.82
N LEU A 224 -12.55 -13.64 4.15
CA LEU A 224 -11.99 -13.03 2.94
C LEU A 224 -12.16 -11.53 3.05
N PHE A 225 -11.23 -10.82 2.44
CA PHE A 225 -11.42 -9.41 2.12
C PHE A 225 -11.60 -9.25 0.62
N GLN A 226 -12.70 -8.62 0.18
CA GLN A 226 -12.89 -8.30 -1.22
C GLN A 226 -12.23 -6.95 -1.52
N TYR A 227 -11.08 -6.99 -2.20
CA TYR A 227 -10.38 -5.78 -2.62
C TYR A 227 -11.00 -5.17 -3.88
N ALA A 228 -11.42 -6.02 -4.82
CA ALA A 228 -12.11 -5.62 -6.04
C ALA A 228 -13.05 -6.75 -6.51
N GLU A 229 -13.84 -6.49 -7.55
CA GLU A 229 -14.69 -7.51 -8.17
C GLU A 229 -13.82 -8.67 -8.71
N GLY A 230 -14.13 -9.91 -8.31
CA GLY A 230 -13.31 -11.08 -8.62
C GLY A 230 -11.90 -11.14 -8.00
N ARG A 231 -11.54 -10.24 -7.08
CA ARG A 231 -10.24 -10.24 -6.39
C ARG A 231 -10.41 -10.23 -4.87
N TYR A 232 -9.90 -11.27 -4.22
CA TYR A 232 -10.03 -11.47 -2.78
C TYR A 232 -8.66 -11.68 -2.12
N TRP A 233 -8.54 -11.29 -0.87
CA TRP A 233 -7.37 -11.56 -0.04
C TRP A 233 -7.74 -12.46 1.14
N THR A 234 -6.83 -13.36 1.52
CA THR A 234 -6.96 -14.21 2.70
C THR A 234 -5.61 -14.49 3.35
N CYS A 235 -5.61 -14.91 4.61
CA CYS A 235 -4.41 -15.29 5.36
C CYS A 235 -4.12 -16.81 5.32
N ASN A 236 -4.99 -17.61 4.69
CA ASN A 236 -4.85 -19.06 4.65
C ASN A 236 -4.78 -19.56 3.21
N GLN A 237 -3.71 -20.28 2.87
CA GLN A 237 -3.63 -20.90 1.55
C GLN A 237 -4.72 -21.96 1.43
N PRO A 238 -5.54 -21.96 0.38
CA PRO A 238 -6.39 -23.09 0.09
C PRO A 238 -5.54 -24.30 -0.30
N THR A 239 -5.98 -25.48 0.11
CA THR A 239 -5.31 -26.76 -0.16
C THR A 239 -5.65 -27.33 -1.54
N LEU A 240 -6.47 -26.65 -2.34
CA LEU A 240 -7.03 -27.17 -3.59
C LEU A 240 -6.46 -26.42 -4.79
N ASP A 241 -6.12 -27.18 -5.83
CA ASP A 241 -5.90 -26.65 -7.17
C ASP A 241 -7.27 -26.37 -7.80
N LEU A 242 -7.50 -25.13 -8.22
CA LEU A 242 -8.83 -24.63 -8.60
C LEU A 242 -8.77 -24.11 -10.03
N GLU A 243 -9.38 -24.85 -10.97
CA GLU A 243 -9.30 -24.56 -12.42
C GLU A 243 -9.68 -23.13 -12.83
N LEU A 244 -10.54 -22.45 -12.06
CA LEU A 244 -11.04 -21.09 -12.34
C LEU A 244 -10.57 -20.05 -11.32
N CYS A 245 -9.49 -20.33 -10.60
CA CYS A 245 -8.88 -19.38 -9.70
C CYS A 245 -7.36 -19.44 -9.78
N GLU A 246 -6.75 -18.27 -9.86
CA GLU A 246 -5.32 -18.10 -9.69
C GLU A 246 -5.04 -17.59 -8.28
N ILE A 247 -4.18 -18.29 -7.55
CA ILE A 247 -3.82 -17.95 -6.17
C ILE A 247 -2.35 -17.53 -6.16
N GLN A 248 -2.08 -16.31 -5.69
CA GLN A 248 -0.74 -15.75 -5.62
C GLN A 248 -0.40 -15.35 -4.19
N ASP A 249 0.82 -15.67 -3.73
CA ASP A 249 1.37 -15.14 -2.48
C ASP A 249 1.72 -13.66 -2.69
N ILE A 250 0.97 -12.77 -2.04
CA ILE A 250 1.15 -11.32 -2.10
C ILE A 250 1.66 -10.76 -0.77
N THR A 251 2.21 -11.60 0.11
CA THR A 251 2.61 -11.20 1.47
C THR A 251 3.52 -9.97 1.45
N SER A 252 4.57 -10.00 0.64
CA SER A 252 5.52 -8.88 0.52
C SER A 252 4.86 -7.59 0.01
N GLU A 253 4.02 -7.70 -1.02
CA GLU A 253 3.33 -6.56 -1.61
C GLU A 253 2.35 -5.96 -0.59
N TYR A 254 1.57 -6.80 0.08
CA TYR A 254 0.64 -6.35 1.11
C TYR A 254 1.33 -5.67 2.29
N LEU A 255 2.41 -6.26 2.82
CA LEU A 255 3.18 -5.68 3.92
C LEU A 255 3.73 -4.29 3.56
N SER A 256 4.12 -4.07 2.30
CA SER A 256 4.59 -2.76 1.84
C SER A 256 3.51 -1.67 1.88
N THR A 257 2.22 -2.06 1.86
CA THR A 257 1.09 -1.12 1.96
C THR A 257 0.73 -0.76 3.40
N LEU A 258 1.26 -1.49 4.39
CA LEU A 258 0.97 -1.29 5.80
C LEU A 258 1.78 -0.12 6.34
N THR A 259 1.06 0.82 6.93
CA THR A 259 1.62 1.94 7.68
C THR A 259 1.11 1.84 9.12
N PRO A 260 1.78 2.48 10.09
CA PRO A 260 1.38 2.42 11.49
C PRO A 260 -0.07 2.85 11.74
N GLU A 261 -0.57 3.80 10.95
CA GLU A 261 -1.93 4.34 11.06
C GLU A 261 -3.00 3.36 10.58
N LYS A 262 -2.63 2.39 9.72
CA LYS A 262 -3.54 1.35 9.22
C LYS A 262 -3.61 0.14 10.15
N LEU A 263 -2.66 0.02 11.07
CA LEU A 263 -2.66 -1.01 12.09
C LEU A 263 -3.49 -0.54 13.28
N THR A 264 -4.34 -1.42 13.77
CA THR A 264 -5.14 -1.21 14.98
C THR A 264 -4.83 -2.32 15.96
N GLY A 265 -5.21 -2.16 17.23
CA GLY A 265 -4.95 -3.22 18.18
C GLY A 265 -4.97 -2.81 19.64
N GLU A 266 -4.88 -3.82 20.50
CA GLU A 266 -4.67 -3.60 21.93
C GLU A 266 -3.27 -3.01 22.15
N ASN A 267 -3.21 -1.91 22.88
CA ASN A 267 -1.96 -1.22 23.26
C ASN A 267 -1.14 -0.75 22.05
N TRP A 268 -1.79 -0.51 20.91
CA TRP A 268 -1.20 0.11 19.73
C TRP A 268 -1.48 1.61 19.74
N ASP A 269 -0.50 2.39 20.23
CA ASP A 269 -0.49 3.85 20.18
C ASP A 269 0.96 4.32 19.95
N ILE A 270 1.45 4.15 18.72
CA ILE A 270 2.79 4.60 18.35
C ILE A 270 2.70 6.04 17.83
N LYS A 271 3.03 7.00 18.71
CA LYS A 271 3.01 8.43 18.37
C LYS A 271 4.26 8.93 17.63
N SER A 272 5.35 8.16 17.69
CA SER A 272 6.66 8.60 17.16
C SER A 272 7.50 7.39 16.71
N TYR A 273 7.24 6.88 15.51
CA TYR A 273 8.08 5.84 14.89
C TYR A 273 9.17 6.45 14.02
N GLN A 274 10.36 5.86 14.05
CA GLN A 274 11.45 6.17 13.14
C GLN A 274 11.76 4.95 12.26
N ASP A 275 12.31 5.19 11.06
CA ASP A 275 12.81 4.17 10.15
C ASP A 275 11.84 3.01 9.85
N TRP A 276 10.57 3.32 9.55
CA TRP A 276 9.60 2.31 9.14
C TRP A 276 10.00 1.67 7.81
N GLN A 277 10.48 0.44 7.88
CA GLN A 277 11.00 -0.31 6.75
C GLN A 277 10.23 -1.60 6.59
N THR A 278 9.74 -1.84 5.38
CA THR A 278 9.06 -3.07 5.01
C THR A 278 10.02 -3.96 4.24
N THR A 279 10.02 -5.24 4.57
CA THR A 279 10.76 -6.30 3.89
C THR A 279 9.77 -7.35 3.42
N SER A 280 10.22 -8.31 2.60
CA SER A 280 9.33 -9.35 2.07
C SER A 280 8.65 -10.24 3.12
N GLN A 281 9.16 -10.25 4.35
CA GLN A 281 8.69 -11.13 5.43
C GLN A 281 8.44 -10.40 6.74
N SER A 282 8.74 -9.11 6.84
CA SER A 282 8.61 -8.40 8.11
C SER A 282 8.56 -6.89 7.93
N ILE A 283 8.03 -6.23 8.94
CA ILE A 283 8.08 -4.78 9.09
C ILE A 283 9.03 -4.47 10.24
N ARG A 284 9.88 -3.46 10.09
CA ARG A 284 10.86 -3.03 11.10
C ARG A 284 10.73 -1.54 11.34
N TRP A 285 10.94 -1.13 12.58
CA TRP A 285 11.03 0.29 12.96
C TRP A 285 11.77 0.44 14.28
N THR A 286 12.12 1.67 14.62
CA THR A 286 12.80 2.05 15.85
C THR A 286 11.91 2.94 16.71
N LEU A 287 12.02 2.78 18.03
CA LEU A 287 11.47 3.73 19.01
C LEU A 287 12.50 4.02 20.09
N ASP A 288 12.43 5.23 20.63
CA ASP A 288 13.28 5.65 21.75
C ASP A 288 12.88 4.94 23.05
N ASN A 289 11.59 4.71 23.23
CA ASN A 289 11.03 4.07 24.42
C ASN A 289 10.68 2.60 24.19
N ARG A 290 10.89 1.79 25.24
CA ARG A 290 10.44 0.39 25.26
C ARG A 290 8.93 0.31 25.38
N ILE A 291 8.30 -0.47 24.51
CA ILE A 291 6.92 -0.87 24.70
C ILE A 291 6.86 -1.96 25.78
N ASN A 292 6.30 -1.61 26.93
CA ASN A 292 6.22 -2.48 28.10
C ASN A 292 4.95 -3.37 28.12
N GLN A 293 4.04 -3.16 27.17
CA GLN A 293 2.77 -3.88 27.08
C GLN A 293 2.80 -4.87 25.93
N THR A 294 2.07 -5.97 26.07
CA THR A 294 1.84 -6.89 24.95
C THR A 294 0.98 -6.18 23.91
N ILE A 295 1.50 -6.03 22.70
CA ILE A 295 0.77 -5.47 21.57
C ILE A 295 0.07 -6.61 20.83
N LYS A 296 -1.22 -6.46 20.57
CA LYS A 296 -1.95 -7.34 19.64
C LYS A 296 -2.43 -6.54 18.45
N LEU A 297 -1.65 -6.59 17.39
CA LEU A 297 -1.95 -5.91 16.14
C LEU A 297 -2.99 -6.66 15.33
N LYS A 298 -3.84 -5.87 14.68
CA LYS A 298 -4.85 -6.27 13.73
C LYS A 298 -4.82 -5.29 12.55
N ASP A 299 -5.18 -5.80 11.40
CA ASP A 299 -5.52 -4.99 10.24
C ASP A 299 -7.02 -5.16 9.99
N GLU A 300 -7.73 -4.07 9.71
CA GLU A 300 -9.19 -4.10 9.54
C GLU A 300 -9.63 -4.89 8.31
N ARG A 301 -8.81 -4.89 7.25
CA ARG A 301 -9.10 -5.60 6.00
C ARG A 301 -8.88 -7.10 6.21
N LEU A 302 -7.84 -7.49 6.95
CA LEU A 302 -7.54 -8.87 7.28
C LEU A 302 -7.49 -9.10 8.80
N PRO A 303 -8.64 -9.26 9.48
CA PRO A 303 -8.68 -9.46 10.93
C PRO A 303 -8.01 -10.74 11.43
N GLU A 304 -7.82 -11.73 10.54
CA GLU A 304 -7.08 -12.96 10.85
C GLU A 304 -5.57 -12.80 10.75
N LEU A 305 -5.10 -11.73 10.12
CA LEU A 305 -3.67 -11.43 10.03
C LEU A 305 -3.18 -11.03 11.42
N THR A 306 -2.38 -11.91 12.00
CA THR A 306 -1.74 -11.69 13.29
C THR A 306 -0.24 -11.59 13.11
N PHE A 307 0.41 -10.87 14.02
CA PHE A 307 1.84 -10.62 13.97
C PHE A 307 2.53 -11.12 15.24
N ASP A 308 3.75 -11.61 15.09
CA ASP A 308 4.70 -11.74 16.17
C ASP A 308 5.56 -10.48 16.25
N LEU A 309 5.59 -9.88 17.43
CA LEU A 309 6.45 -8.76 17.74
C LEU A 309 7.74 -9.26 18.39
N THR A 310 8.87 -8.99 17.74
CA THR A 310 10.20 -9.16 18.33
C THR A 310 10.75 -7.80 18.70
N ILE A 311 11.21 -7.65 19.94
CA ILE A 311 11.86 -6.43 20.44
C ILE A 311 13.34 -6.77 20.61
N THR A 312 14.19 -6.04 19.91
CA THR A 312 15.64 -6.12 20.08
C THR A 312 16.09 -4.92 20.90
N GLU A 313 16.66 -5.19 22.05
CA GLU A 313 17.24 -4.15 22.90
C GLU A 313 18.50 -3.60 22.21
N PRO A 314 18.78 -2.30 22.35
CA PRO A 314 19.99 -1.73 21.78
C PRO A 314 21.23 -2.39 22.40
N ASP A 315 22.16 -2.86 21.57
CA ASP A 315 23.42 -3.50 21.97
C ASP A 315 24.31 -2.61 22.84
N LYS A 316 24.07 -1.30 22.85
CA LYS A 316 24.89 -0.30 23.53
C LYS A 316 23.99 0.67 24.27
N LYS A 317 24.22 0.81 25.57
CA LYS A 317 23.64 1.87 26.40
C LYS A 317 24.41 3.16 26.14
N TRP A 318 24.10 3.80 25.03
CA TRP A 318 24.64 5.10 24.72
C TRP A 318 23.90 6.15 25.51
N ILE A 319 24.63 7.12 26.04
CA ILE A 319 24.05 8.29 26.69
C ILE A 319 24.53 9.51 25.91
N GLN A 320 23.59 10.36 25.51
CA GLN A 320 23.86 11.67 24.95
C GLN A 320 23.95 12.66 26.10
N LEU A 321 25.02 13.46 26.07
CA LEU A 321 25.17 14.61 26.94
C LEU A 321 24.57 15.83 26.25
N LEU A 322 23.59 16.46 26.89
CA LEU A 322 23.00 17.72 26.47
C LEU A 322 23.49 18.85 27.38
N GLU A 323 23.79 20.01 26.80
CA GLU A 323 24.10 21.21 27.57
C GLU A 323 22.87 21.66 28.35
N ASP A 324 23.09 22.12 29.59
CA ASP A 324 22.00 22.63 30.42
C ASP A 324 21.59 24.02 29.93
N THR A 325 20.52 24.09 29.14
CA THR A 325 20.05 25.32 28.48
C THR A 325 19.42 26.34 29.44
N GLU A 326 19.25 26.03 30.73
CA GLU A 326 18.65 26.94 31.72
C GLU A 326 19.65 27.97 32.29
N GLU A 327 20.96 27.79 32.10
CA GLU A 327 21.99 28.69 32.67
C GLU A 327 22.91 29.37 31.62
N ASN A 328 22.82 29.00 30.34
CA ASN A 328 23.66 29.55 29.27
C ASN A 328 22.85 30.43 28.29
N ASP A 329 22.63 31.69 28.66
CA ASP A 329 22.12 32.76 27.78
C ASP A 329 23.24 33.47 26.99
N GLU A 330 24.50 32.99 27.09
CA GLU A 330 25.60 33.52 26.30
C GLU A 330 25.82 32.66 25.05
N ASP A 331 25.62 33.26 23.87
CA ASP A 331 25.92 32.74 22.53
C ASP A 331 27.40 32.32 22.38
N ASN A 332 27.81 31.25 23.05
CA ASN A 332 29.13 30.66 22.89
C ASN A 332 29.10 29.73 21.67
N VAL A 333 29.93 30.06 20.68
CA VAL A 333 30.05 29.35 19.39
C VAL A 333 30.68 27.94 19.54
N GLN A 334 31.08 27.56 20.76
CA GLN A 334 31.78 26.31 21.03
C GLN A 334 31.15 25.59 22.23
N SER A 335 30.83 24.31 22.05
CA SER A 335 30.20 23.50 23.09
C SER A 335 31.13 23.36 24.30
N THR A 336 30.60 23.66 25.48
CA THR A 336 31.34 23.51 26.74
C THR A 336 31.61 22.03 27.01
N LEU A 337 30.76 21.13 26.53
CA LEU A 337 30.94 19.67 26.66
C LEU A 337 32.13 19.15 25.85
N GLU A 338 32.41 19.71 24.67
CA GLU A 338 33.57 19.34 23.84
C GLU A 338 34.91 19.62 24.55
N HIS A 339 34.95 20.61 25.43
CA HIS A 339 36.15 20.94 26.21
C HIS A 339 36.40 19.99 27.38
N PHE A 340 35.36 19.32 27.89
CA PHE A 340 35.44 18.46 29.07
C PHE A 340 35.44 16.97 28.75
N PHE A 341 34.79 16.55 27.66
CA PHE A 341 34.64 15.16 27.29
C PHE A 341 35.41 14.86 26.00
N SER A 342 36.29 13.85 26.04
CA SER A 342 36.92 13.31 24.82
C SER A 342 35.93 12.40 24.08
N ASP A 343 36.12 12.25 22.76
CA ASP A 343 35.20 11.58 21.82
C ASP A 343 34.77 10.13 22.15
N ASN A 344 35.26 9.51 23.23
CA ASN A 344 34.94 8.13 23.60
C ASN A 344 35.09 7.83 25.10
N ILE A 345 34.36 8.54 25.96
CA ILE A 345 34.35 8.25 27.39
C ILE A 345 33.44 7.06 27.69
N SER A 346 33.96 6.12 28.48
CA SER A 346 33.25 4.94 28.96
C SER A 346 32.94 5.10 30.45
N ILE A 347 31.66 5.14 30.83
CA ILE A 347 31.23 5.20 32.23
C ILE A 347 30.91 3.79 32.69
N LEU A 348 31.63 3.32 33.72
CA LEU A 348 31.33 2.04 34.36
C LEU A 348 30.08 2.19 35.25
N ASP A 349 29.13 1.27 35.11
CA ASP A 349 28.03 1.13 36.08
C ASP A 349 28.65 0.69 37.41
N ALA A 350 28.30 1.34 38.52
CA ALA A 350 28.79 0.98 39.85
C ALA A 350 28.45 -0.46 40.26
N ASN A 351 27.52 -1.11 39.55
CA ASN A 351 27.32 -2.55 39.60
C ASN A 351 28.27 -3.25 38.61
N GLU A 352 29.35 -3.85 39.14
CA GLU A 352 30.50 -4.44 38.43
C GLU A 352 30.20 -5.51 37.35
N ASN A 353 28.94 -5.86 37.10
CA ASN A 353 28.51 -6.90 36.15
C ASN A 353 27.86 -6.39 34.86
N LYS A 354 27.89 -5.07 34.56
CA LYS A 354 27.25 -4.51 33.36
C LYS A 354 28.26 -3.84 32.43
N GLN A 355 28.03 -3.96 31.12
CA GLN A 355 28.83 -3.28 30.10
C GLN A 355 28.86 -1.76 30.35
N PRO A 356 30.00 -1.09 30.13
CA PRO A 356 30.12 0.35 30.33
C PRO A 356 29.20 1.13 29.38
N TYR A 357 28.62 2.22 29.89
CA TYR A 357 27.93 3.20 29.06
C TYR A 357 28.95 3.92 28.20
N LYS A 358 28.60 4.16 26.93
CA LYS A 358 29.42 4.98 26.04
C LYS A 358 28.73 6.33 25.86
N ILE A 359 29.51 7.41 25.91
CA ILE A 359 29.01 8.76 25.75
C ILE A 359 29.14 9.18 24.29
N ILE A 360 28.09 9.79 23.73
CA ILE A 360 28.18 10.55 22.48
C ILE A 360 28.01 12.03 22.83
N GLY A 361 28.93 12.88 22.40
CA GLY A 361 28.74 14.34 22.48
C GLY A 361 27.61 14.75 21.54
N ALA A 362 26.70 15.60 22.01
CA ALA A 362 25.70 16.20 21.13
C ALA A 362 26.38 17.24 20.24
N ASN A 363 26.59 16.92 18.96
CA ASN A 363 26.92 17.94 17.97
C ASN A 363 25.63 18.69 17.63
N TYR A 364 25.56 19.98 17.96
CA TYR A 364 24.59 20.91 17.40
C TYR A 364 25.23 21.73 16.28
#